data_AF-A0A654DF38-F1
#
_entry.id   AF-A0A654DF38-F1
#
_cell.length_a   1.000
_cell.length_b   1.000
_cell.length_c   1.000
_cell.angle_alpha   90.00
_cell.angle_beta   90.00
_cell.angle_gamma   90.00
#
_symmetry.space_group_name_H-M   'P 1'
#
loop_
_entity.id
_entity.type
_entity.pdbx_description
1 polymer ?
#
loop_
_entity_poly.entity_id
_entity_poly.type
_entity_poly.pdbx_seq_one_letter_code
_entity_poly.pdbx_strand_id
1 'polypeptide(L)'
;MRAPLTLALTLSLVASGLPATSANAQLADSVFLSAPQEEPEAAREAVPAQVAEQSGGDFYCRERRLGEWFYCEKPKAKPSEQRAQQPTQSSADQLAAISKQLEEMKARAILQPTTENVSAYIAFQREQLNRASSFADMWRRTIWQNPELDYTLQRPVNQLGKRTWLDNRTADKNRVLASISKRYGVFYFYSSACAACEVFGPIMRSVSDRFGLTVMAVSLDGGPSKAFPNFTVDTGQYRAMGMQGQQVPALVLFDTQTKRPMPIGYGVMAADEVMDRIFTLTSVEPGSDF
;
A
#
# COMPACT_ATOMS: atom_id res chain seq x y z
N MET A 1 -64.07 15.90 -17.38
CA MET A 1 -63.70 16.14 -18.79
C MET A 1 -62.21 16.48 -18.86
N ARG A 2 -61.48 15.78 -19.75
CA ARG A 2 -60.14 16.08 -20.33
C ARG A 2 -58.85 15.91 -19.49
N ALA A 3 -58.34 14.68 -19.54
CA ALA A 3 -57.01 14.14 -19.91
C ALA A 3 -55.68 14.96 -19.75
N PRO A 4 -54.56 14.28 -19.42
CA PRO A 4 -53.19 14.83 -19.34
C PRO A 4 -52.39 14.67 -20.65
N LEU A 5 -51.36 15.51 -20.85
CA LEU A 5 -50.40 15.40 -21.97
C LEU A 5 -49.03 14.92 -21.46
N THR A 6 -48.62 13.74 -21.93
CA THR A 6 -47.27 13.17 -21.89
C THR A 6 -46.44 13.66 -23.07
N LEU A 7 -45.18 14.03 -22.85
CA LEU A 7 -44.19 14.21 -23.92
C LEU A 7 -42.93 13.40 -23.60
N ALA A 8 -42.69 12.35 -24.40
CA ALA A 8 -41.49 11.54 -24.37
C ALA A 8 -40.54 12.03 -25.49
N LEU A 9 -39.27 12.23 -25.17
CA LEU A 9 -38.22 12.61 -26.12
C LEU A 9 -37.21 11.45 -26.21
N THR A 10 -37.19 10.79 -27.37
CA THR A 10 -36.24 9.72 -27.71
C THR A 10 -35.03 10.30 -28.46
N LEU A 11 -33.82 9.97 -28.02
CA LEU A 11 -32.56 10.35 -28.68
C LEU A 11 -31.87 9.08 -29.21
N SER A 12 -31.71 8.98 -30.53
CA SER A 12 -30.92 7.93 -31.21
C SER A 12 -29.51 8.45 -31.49
N LEU A 13 -28.49 7.63 -31.20
CA LEU A 13 -27.11 7.84 -31.70
C LEU A 13 -26.59 6.54 -32.33
N VAL A 14 -26.09 6.67 -33.56
CA VAL A 14 -25.45 5.64 -34.39
C VAL A 14 -23.94 5.81 -34.27
N ALA A 15 -23.18 4.70 -34.17
CA ALA A 15 -21.76 4.69 -34.48
C ALA A 15 -21.31 3.32 -34.99
N SER A 16 -20.76 3.32 -36.20
CA SER A 16 -20.21 2.22 -36.99
C SER A 16 -18.69 2.08 -36.80
N GLY A 17 -18.15 0.86 -36.88
CA GLY A 17 -16.71 0.59 -36.91
C GLY A 17 -16.37 -0.67 -37.72
N LEU A 18 -15.36 -0.55 -38.60
CA LEU A 18 -14.71 -1.63 -39.38
C LEU A 18 -13.22 -1.69 -39.01
N PRO A 19 -12.51 -2.82 -39.23
CA PRO A 19 -11.21 -3.13 -38.62
C PRO A 19 -10.01 -2.83 -39.54
N ALA A 20 -8.81 -2.72 -38.95
CA ALA A 20 -7.53 -2.61 -39.67
C ALA A 20 -6.59 -3.78 -39.32
N THR A 21 -5.97 -4.32 -40.36
CA THR A 21 -5.01 -5.43 -40.44
C THR A 21 -3.57 -5.00 -40.12
N SER A 22 -2.74 -5.93 -39.67
CA SER A 22 -1.28 -5.78 -39.69
C SER A 22 -0.59 -7.09 -40.10
N ALA A 23 0.35 -7.00 -41.03
CA ALA A 23 1.25 -8.07 -41.45
C ALA A 23 2.66 -7.46 -41.50
N ASN A 24 3.64 -8.15 -40.90
CA ASN A 24 5.04 -7.75 -40.92
C ASN A 24 5.90 -8.95 -41.34
N ALA A 25 6.78 -8.72 -42.32
CA ALA A 25 7.74 -9.68 -42.84
C ALA A 25 9.13 -9.42 -42.23
N GLN A 26 9.93 -10.47 -42.04
CA GLN A 26 11.36 -10.39 -41.72
C GLN A 26 12.17 -11.35 -42.61
N LEU A 27 13.32 -10.85 -43.07
CA LEU A 27 14.29 -11.47 -43.97
C LEU A 27 15.52 -11.98 -43.21
N ALA A 28 15.98 -13.15 -43.68
CA ALA A 28 17.31 -13.76 -43.78
C ALA A 28 18.54 -13.22 -43.01
N ASP A 29 19.31 -14.19 -42.51
CA ASP A 29 20.66 -14.05 -41.93
C ASP A 29 21.62 -15.00 -42.66
N SER A 30 22.89 -14.59 -42.85
CA SER A 30 23.83 -15.26 -43.78
C SER A 30 25.26 -15.37 -43.22
N VAL A 31 25.81 -16.61 -43.31
CA VAL A 31 27.20 -17.05 -43.63
C VAL A 31 28.37 -16.83 -42.63
N PHE A 32 29.11 -17.90 -42.26
CA PHE A 32 30.43 -18.28 -42.83
C PHE A 32 31.19 -19.37 -42.04
N LEU A 33 31.85 -20.23 -42.84
CA LEU A 33 32.67 -21.42 -42.55
C LEU A 33 34.17 -21.05 -42.49
N SER A 34 35.02 -21.83 -41.82
CA SER A 34 36.32 -22.37 -42.33
C SER A 34 37.16 -23.10 -41.25
N ALA A 35 37.73 -24.26 -41.64
CA ALA A 35 38.66 -25.14 -40.89
C ALA A 35 40.15 -24.79 -41.19
N PRO A 36 41.17 -25.52 -40.66
CA PRO A 36 41.69 -26.72 -41.38
C PRO A 36 42.32 -27.85 -40.50
N GLN A 37 42.61 -29.00 -41.14
CA GLN A 37 43.34 -30.20 -40.65
C GLN A 37 44.75 -30.32 -41.28
N GLU A 38 45.68 -31.09 -40.68
CA GLU A 38 46.53 -32.13 -41.33
C GLU A 38 47.52 -32.82 -40.35
N GLU A 39 47.73 -34.14 -40.52
CA GLU A 39 48.74 -35.04 -39.91
C GLU A 39 49.78 -35.49 -40.97
N PRO A 40 50.95 -36.08 -40.60
CA PRO A 40 51.15 -37.53 -40.88
C PRO A 40 52.15 -38.36 -40.00
N GLU A 41 51.78 -39.63 -39.76
CA GLU A 41 52.43 -40.97 -39.95
C GLU A 41 53.86 -41.43 -39.47
N ALA A 42 53.83 -42.59 -38.75
CA ALA A 42 54.73 -43.80 -38.70
C ALA A 42 55.97 -44.01 -37.76
N ALA A 43 55.73 -44.86 -36.74
CA ALA A 43 56.40 -46.13 -36.31
C ALA A 43 57.91 -46.24 -35.92
N ARG A 44 58.17 -46.67 -34.65
CA ARG A 44 59.07 -47.79 -34.22
C ARG A 44 59.00 -48.02 -32.69
N GLU A 45 58.88 -49.28 -32.28
CA GLU A 45 58.76 -49.77 -30.88
C GLU A 45 60.12 -49.94 -30.17
N ALA A 46 60.18 -49.57 -28.88
CA ALA A 46 60.70 -50.34 -27.73
C ALA A 46 60.67 -49.48 -26.45
N VAL A 47 59.78 -49.81 -25.50
CA VAL A 47 59.57 -49.11 -24.22
C VAL A 47 60.23 -49.88 -23.08
N PRO A 48 61.00 -49.26 -22.16
CA PRO A 48 61.25 -49.84 -20.85
C PRO A 48 60.16 -49.39 -19.85
N ALA A 49 59.64 -50.40 -19.15
CA ALA A 49 58.83 -50.42 -17.93
C ALA A 49 58.51 -49.06 -17.27
N GLN A 50 57.24 -48.67 -17.35
CA GLN A 50 56.58 -47.92 -16.29
C GLN A 50 55.32 -48.64 -15.84
N VAL A 51 55.21 -48.75 -14.52
CA VAL A 51 54.18 -49.40 -13.73
C VAL A 51 52.80 -49.04 -14.28
N ALA A 52 52.09 -50.05 -14.78
CA ALA A 52 50.73 -49.90 -15.25
C ALA A 52 49.80 -49.61 -14.07
N GLU A 53 49.51 -48.33 -13.84
CA GLU A 53 48.25 -47.94 -13.21
C GLU A 53 47.12 -48.61 -13.99
N GLN A 54 46.20 -49.24 -13.25
CA GLN A 54 45.11 -50.04 -13.76
C GLN A 54 44.15 -49.22 -14.64
N SER A 55 44.51 -49.01 -15.91
CA SER A 55 43.61 -48.50 -16.96
C SER A 55 42.84 -49.62 -17.66
N GLY A 56 43.17 -50.88 -17.34
CA GLY A 56 42.59 -52.07 -17.98
C GLY A 56 41.09 -52.28 -17.69
N GLY A 57 40.56 -51.77 -16.59
CA GLY A 57 39.15 -51.97 -16.22
C GLY A 57 38.16 -51.18 -17.10
N ASP A 58 38.50 -49.92 -17.44
CA ASP A 58 37.57 -49.02 -18.12
C ASP A 58 37.46 -49.32 -19.63
N PHE A 59 38.56 -49.78 -20.24
CA PHE A 59 38.57 -50.29 -21.61
C PHE A 59 37.86 -51.65 -21.72
N TYR A 60 38.15 -52.57 -20.79
CA TYR A 60 37.57 -53.93 -20.78
C TYR A 60 36.04 -53.93 -20.64
N CYS A 61 35.47 -53.04 -19.84
CA CYS A 61 34.03 -52.94 -19.60
C CYS A 61 33.25 -52.23 -20.72
N ARG A 62 33.85 -51.24 -21.41
CA ARG A 62 33.17 -50.40 -22.41
C ARG A 62 32.95 -51.13 -23.75
N GLU A 63 33.89 -51.97 -24.15
CA GLU A 63 33.90 -52.61 -25.47
C GLU A 63 32.98 -53.86 -25.55
N ARG A 64 32.79 -54.55 -24.42
CA ARG A 64 32.03 -55.82 -24.35
C ARG A 64 30.58 -55.68 -23.90
N ARG A 65 30.10 -54.47 -23.58
CA ARG A 65 28.71 -54.17 -23.16
C ARG A 65 28.17 -55.15 -22.11
N LEU A 66 29.00 -55.54 -21.15
CA LEU A 66 28.59 -56.47 -20.10
C LEU A 66 27.62 -55.74 -19.15
N GLY A 67 26.44 -56.32 -18.95
CA GLY A 67 25.39 -55.73 -18.12
C GLY A 67 25.70 -55.73 -16.62
N GLU A 68 24.78 -55.17 -15.83
CA GLU A 68 24.85 -54.80 -14.40
C GLU A 68 25.38 -55.85 -13.39
N TRP A 69 25.66 -57.09 -13.82
CA TRP A 69 26.10 -58.21 -12.98
C TRP A 69 27.61 -58.43 -12.95
N PHE A 70 28.39 -57.70 -13.76
CA PHE A 70 29.86 -57.72 -13.70
C PHE A 70 30.35 -56.46 -12.97
N TYR A 71 31.27 -56.65 -12.01
CA TYR A 71 31.83 -55.60 -11.13
C TYR A 71 32.68 -54.55 -11.88
N CYS A 72 32.05 -53.77 -12.75
CA CYS A 72 32.65 -52.60 -13.39
C CYS A 72 32.35 -51.38 -12.49
N GLU A 73 33.32 -50.98 -11.67
CA GLU A 73 33.20 -49.74 -10.92
C GLU A 73 33.17 -48.56 -11.90
N LYS A 74 32.06 -47.81 -11.93
CA LYS A 74 31.97 -46.58 -12.71
C LYS A 74 33.13 -45.66 -12.27
N PRO A 75 33.97 -45.16 -13.19
CA PRO A 75 35.07 -44.29 -12.81
C PRO A 75 34.50 -43.10 -12.04
N LYS A 76 35.00 -42.89 -10.82
CA LYS A 76 34.57 -41.77 -9.98
C LYS A 76 34.82 -40.49 -10.77
N ALA A 77 33.76 -39.70 -10.97
CA ALA A 77 33.86 -38.42 -11.62
C ALA A 77 34.95 -37.61 -10.92
N LYS A 78 35.93 -37.12 -11.70
CA LYS A 78 36.92 -36.17 -11.18
C LYS A 78 36.14 -35.04 -10.50
N PRO A 79 36.53 -34.61 -9.28
CA PRO A 79 35.87 -33.48 -8.64
C PRO A 79 35.81 -32.35 -9.65
N SER A 80 34.60 -31.90 -9.99
CA SER A 80 34.47 -30.69 -10.79
C SER A 80 35.24 -29.63 -10.03
N GLU A 81 36.24 -29.02 -10.66
CA GLU A 81 36.82 -27.78 -10.16
C GLU A 81 35.64 -26.86 -9.87
N GLN A 82 35.35 -26.70 -8.57
CA GLN A 82 34.40 -25.72 -8.11
C GLN A 82 34.96 -24.42 -8.63
N ARG A 83 34.34 -23.90 -9.70
CA ARG A 83 34.63 -22.58 -10.25
C ARG A 83 34.62 -21.65 -9.05
N ALA A 84 35.81 -21.22 -8.63
CA ALA A 84 35.99 -20.40 -7.46
C ALA A 84 34.98 -19.27 -7.58
N GLN A 85 34.10 -19.15 -6.58
CA GLN A 85 33.12 -18.09 -6.52
C GLN A 85 33.91 -16.79 -6.57
N GLN A 86 33.93 -16.13 -7.74
CA GLN A 86 34.45 -14.78 -7.85
C GLN A 86 33.74 -13.95 -6.78
N PRO A 87 34.41 -13.00 -6.11
CA PRO A 87 33.78 -12.17 -5.10
C PRO A 87 32.60 -11.45 -5.75
N THR A 88 31.40 -11.98 -5.54
CA THR A 88 30.17 -11.41 -6.03
C THR A 88 29.93 -10.16 -5.20
N GLN A 89 30.25 -9.00 -5.79
CA GLN A 89 29.87 -7.70 -5.23
C GLN A 89 28.41 -7.76 -4.78
N SER A 90 28.09 -7.17 -3.62
CA SER A 90 26.72 -7.19 -3.13
C SER A 90 25.80 -6.45 -4.12
N SER A 91 24.51 -6.80 -4.15
CA SER A 91 23.55 -6.09 -5.00
C SER A 91 23.48 -4.60 -4.69
N ALA A 92 23.76 -4.21 -3.43
CA ALA A 92 23.85 -2.82 -3.02
C ALA A 92 25.07 -2.12 -3.65
N ASP A 93 26.23 -2.77 -3.66
CA ASP A 93 27.45 -2.22 -4.28
C ASP A 93 27.28 -2.06 -5.79
N GLN A 94 26.62 -3.02 -6.44
CA GLN A 94 26.30 -2.96 -7.87
C GLN A 94 25.39 -1.77 -8.20
N LEU A 95 24.32 -1.55 -7.40
CA LEU A 95 23.45 -0.39 -7.57
C LEU A 95 24.17 0.93 -7.28
N ALA A 96 25.05 0.96 -6.28
CA ALA A 96 25.85 2.15 -5.98
C ALA A 96 26.79 2.52 -7.14
N ALA A 97 27.42 1.53 -7.77
CA ALA A 97 28.26 1.75 -8.96
C ALA A 97 27.46 2.33 -10.14
N ILE A 98 26.27 1.79 -10.40
CA ILE A 98 25.36 2.28 -11.45
C ILE A 98 24.92 3.73 -11.16
N SER A 99 24.55 4.04 -9.93
CA SER A 99 24.17 5.40 -9.51
C SER A 99 25.31 6.39 -9.72
N LYS A 100 26.53 6.03 -9.31
CA LYS A 100 27.73 6.85 -9.51
C LYS A 100 28.01 7.11 -11.00
N GLN A 101 27.82 6.11 -11.85
CA GLN A 101 27.98 6.26 -13.30
C GLN A 101 26.93 7.21 -13.90
N LEU A 102 25.67 7.12 -13.47
CA LEU A 102 24.62 8.05 -13.90
C LEU A 102 24.96 9.49 -13.50
N GLU A 103 25.44 9.69 -12.27
CA GLU A 103 25.86 11.01 -11.77
C GLU A 103 27.01 11.60 -12.58
N GLU A 104 28.03 10.80 -12.91
CA GLU A 104 29.17 11.24 -13.74
C GLU A 104 28.72 11.61 -15.16
N MET A 105 27.85 10.81 -15.79
CA MET A 105 27.29 11.13 -17.11
C MET A 105 26.45 12.40 -17.08
N LYS A 106 25.65 12.59 -16.02
CA LYS A 106 24.88 13.82 -15.79
C LYS A 106 25.80 15.02 -15.62
N ALA A 107 26.82 14.91 -14.78
CA ALA A 107 27.79 15.98 -14.54
C ALA A 107 28.49 16.39 -15.84
N ARG A 108 28.93 15.41 -16.64
CA ARG A 108 29.54 15.66 -17.95
C ARG A 108 28.59 16.34 -18.93
N ALA A 109 27.34 15.90 -19.00
CA ALA A 109 26.33 16.52 -19.86
C ALA A 109 26.00 17.97 -19.46
N ILE A 110 26.06 18.31 -18.17
CA ILE A 110 25.85 19.67 -17.66
C ILE A 110 27.06 20.56 -17.91
N LEU A 111 28.26 20.07 -17.59
CA LEU A 111 29.50 20.85 -17.72
C LEU A 111 29.93 21.03 -19.18
N GLN A 112 29.60 20.07 -20.06
CA GLN A 112 29.97 20.05 -21.48
C GLN A 112 28.76 19.62 -22.33
N PRO A 113 27.84 20.54 -22.66
CA PRO A 113 26.58 20.23 -23.30
C PRO A 113 26.73 19.96 -24.82
N THR A 114 27.30 18.80 -25.17
CA THR A 114 27.37 18.30 -26.55
C THR A 114 26.26 17.29 -26.82
N THR A 115 25.88 17.12 -28.10
CA THR A 115 24.88 16.12 -28.51
C THR A 115 25.26 14.71 -28.06
N GLU A 116 26.56 14.37 -28.08
CA GLU A 116 27.07 13.07 -27.64
C GLU A 116 26.89 12.88 -26.13
N ASN A 117 27.32 13.84 -25.30
CA ASN A 117 27.21 13.73 -23.84
C ASN A 117 25.75 13.67 -23.37
N VAL A 118 24.88 14.48 -23.98
CA VAL A 118 23.45 14.50 -23.66
C VAL A 118 22.77 13.20 -24.10
N SER A 119 23.08 12.69 -25.30
CA SER A 119 22.49 11.43 -25.78
C SER A 119 22.96 10.22 -24.97
N ALA A 120 24.23 10.17 -24.57
CA ALA A 120 24.76 9.14 -23.68
C ALA A 120 24.05 9.15 -22.32
N TYR A 121 23.85 10.33 -21.73
CA TYR A 121 23.10 10.46 -20.48
C TYR A 121 21.64 10.01 -20.63
N ILE A 122 20.93 10.44 -21.69
CA ILE A 122 19.54 10.04 -21.95
C ILE A 122 19.43 8.52 -22.12
N ALA A 123 20.34 7.91 -22.90
CA ALA A 123 20.35 6.47 -23.12
C ALA A 123 20.54 5.70 -21.81
N PHE A 124 21.50 6.13 -20.98
CA PHE A 124 21.76 5.50 -19.69
C PHE A 124 20.61 5.70 -18.70
N GLN A 125 20.02 6.90 -18.65
CA GLN A 125 18.84 7.18 -17.84
C GLN A 125 17.66 6.27 -18.22
N ARG A 126 17.45 6.03 -19.52
CA ARG A 126 16.40 5.13 -20.01
C ARG A 126 16.62 3.68 -19.59
N GLU A 127 17.86 3.22 -19.52
CA GLU A 127 18.19 1.90 -18.96
C GLU A 127 17.77 1.80 -17.49
N GLN A 128 18.05 2.84 -16.68
CA GLN A 128 17.64 2.87 -15.27
C GLN A 128 16.12 2.91 -15.12
N LEU A 129 15.42 3.66 -15.98
CA LEU A 129 13.96 3.64 -16.03
C LEU A 129 13.42 2.25 -16.37
N ASN A 130 14.01 1.54 -17.33
CA ASN A 130 13.61 0.17 -17.67
C ASN A 130 13.82 -0.81 -16.50
N ARG A 131 14.93 -0.68 -15.76
CA ARG A 131 15.20 -1.46 -14.53
C ARG A 131 14.13 -1.18 -13.47
N ALA A 132 13.79 0.09 -13.24
CA ALA A 132 12.74 0.48 -12.30
C ALA A 132 11.36 -0.03 -12.72
N SER A 133 11.02 0.04 -14.01
CA SER A 133 9.75 -0.48 -14.54
C SER A 133 9.64 -2.00 -14.36
N SER A 134 10.72 -2.73 -14.61
CA SER A 134 10.76 -4.19 -14.43
C SER A 134 10.61 -4.57 -12.95
N PHE A 135 11.28 -3.83 -12.05
CA PHE A 135 11.11 -3.99 -10.61
C PHE A 135 9.67 -3.73 -10.17
N ALA A 136 9.05 -2.63 -10.64
CA ALA A 136 7.67 -2.29 -10.29
C ALA A 136 6.66 -3.35 -10.76
N ASP A 137 6.84 -3.92 -11.96
CA ASP A 137 5.97 -4.99 -12.45
C ASP A 137 6.13 -6.27 -11.63
N MET A 138 7.37 -6.66 -11.33
CA MET A 138 7.65 -7.82 -10.47
C MET A 138 7.08 -7.62 -9.08
N TRP A 139 7.34 -6.46 -8.44
CA TRP A 139 6.82 -6.10 -7.12
C TRP A 139 5.30 -6.26 -7.05
N ARG A 140 4.58 -5.69 -8.02
CA ARG A 140 3.11 -5.78 -8.08
C ARG A 140 2.63 -7.22 -8.20
N ARG A 141 3.25 -8.03 -9.06
CA ARG A 141 2.90 -9.45 -9.22
C ARG A 141 3.19 -10.26 -7.97
N THR A 142 4.31 -9.97 -7.30
CA THR A 142 4.66 -10.61 -6.03
C THR A 142 3.61 -10.32 -4.97
N ILE A 143 3.17 -9.07 -4.81
CA ILE A 143 2.08 -8.74 -3.87
C ILE A 143 0.79 -9.52 -4.21
N TRP A 144 0.43 -9.62 -5.49
CA TRP A 144 -0.78 -10.35 -5.89
C TRP A 144 -0.75 -11.85 -5.59
N GLN A 145 0.42 -12.47 -5.57
CA GLN A 145 0.58 -13.89 -5.27
C GLN A 145 0.79 -14.15 -3.77
N ASN A 146 1.09 -13.12 -2.97
CA ASN A 146 1.46 -13.23 -1.56
C ASN A 146 0.60 -12.26 -0.73
N PRO A 147 -0.61 -12.66 -0.31
CA PRO A 147 -1.56 -11.79 0.40
C PRO A 147 -1.01 -11.16 1.68
N GLU A 148 -0.09 -11.82 2.36
CA GLU A 148 0.57 -11.33 3.57
C GLU A 148 1.43 -10.07 3.33
N LEU A 149 1.82 -9.82 2.08
CA LEU A 149 2.56 -8.62 1.68
C LEU A 149 1.63 -7.47 1.26
N ASP A 150 0.33 -7.72 1.12
CA ASP A 150 -0.64 -6.74 0.63
C ASP A 150 -1.27 -5.92 1.76
N TYR A 151 -0.70 -4.76 2.05
CA TYR A 151 -1.27 -3.80 3.01
C TYR A 151 -2.66 -3.29 2.61
N THR A 152 -3.06 -3.40 1.33
CA THR A 152 -4.37 -2.94 0.87
C THR A 152 -5.52 -3.78 1.42
N LEU A 153 -5.23 -5.00 1.92
CA LEU A 153 -6.18 -5.82 2.68
C LEU A 153 -6.56 -5.18 4.02
N GLN A 154 -5.64 -4.43 4.63
CA GLN A 154 -5.90 -3.68 5.87
C GLN A 154 -6.44 -2.28 5.57
N ARG A 155 -5.87 -1.61 4.57
CA ARG A 155 -6.25 -0.25 4.17
C ARG A 155 -6.46 -0.16 2.66
N PRO A 156 -7.71 -0.33 2.18
CA PRO A 156 -8.01 -0.35 0.75
C PRO A 156 -7.62 0.94 0.04
N VAL A 157 -7.03 0.82 -1.16
CA VAL A 157 -6.62 1.97 -1.98
C VAL A 157 -7.58 2.26 -3.14
N ASN A 158 -8.31 1.25 -3.61
CA ASN A 158 -9.27 1.38 -4.69
C ASN A 158 -10.57 2.07 -4.22
N GLN A 159 -11.30 2.71 -5.13
CA GLN A 159 -12.46 3.55 -4.77
C GLN A 159 -13.58 2.76 -4.09
N LEU A 160 -13.93 1.58 -4.63
CA LEU A 160 -15.00 0.75 -4.08
C LEU A 160 -14.65 0.25 -2.68
N GLY A 161 -13.46 -0.32 -2.51
CA GLY A 161 -12.95 -0.82 -1.24
C GLY A 161 -12.82 0.29 -0.21
N LYS A 162 -12.35 1.48 -0.59
CA LYS A 162 -12.35 2.65 0.30
C LYS A 162 -13.74 3.01 0.77
N ARG A 163 -14.72 3.06 -0.14
CA ARG A 163 -16.10 3.37 0.22
C ARG A 163 -16.67 2.33 1.19
N THR A 164 -16.58 1.05 0.86
CA THR A 164 -17.06 -0.03 1.73
C THR A 164 -16.35 -0.02 3.09
N TRP A 165 -15.04 0.24 3.13
CA TRP A 165 -14.27 0.34 4.36
C TRP A 165 -14.72 1.52 5.23
N LEU A 166 -14.96 2.69 4.63
CA LEU A 166 -15.49 3.86 5.34
C LEU A 166 -16.92 3.64 5.85
N ASP A 167 -17.78 3.00 5.04
CA ASP A 167 -19.15 2.66 5.42
C ASP A 167 -19.17 1.71 6.62
N ASN A 168 -18.33 0.66 6.58
CA ASN A 168 -18.18 -0.28 7.69
C ASN A 168 -17.66 0.40 8.96
N ARG A 169 -16.61 1.23 8.87
CA ARG A 169 -16.11 1.99 10.03
C ARG A 169 -17.15 2.95 10.60
N THR A 170 -17.93 3.59 9.73
CA THR A 170 -19.01 4.48 10.17
C THR A 170 -20.11 3.68 10.89
N ALA A 171 -20.47 2.51 10.37
CA ALA A 171 -21.43 1.62 11.03
C ALA A 171 -20.91 1.09 12.38
N ASP A 172 -19.63 0.73 12.46
CA ASP A 172 -18.96 0.32 13.70
C ASP A 172 -18.97 1.43 14.74
N LYS A 173 -18.54 2.64 14.36
CA LYS A 173 -18.58 3.83 15.21
C LYS A 173 -20.00 4.08 15.72
N ASN A 174 -21.00 4.07 14.84
CA ASN A 174 -22.40 4.31 15.22
C ASN A 174 -22.91 3.27 16.23
N ARG A 175 -22.52 1.99 16.08
CA ARG A 175 -22.88 0.93 17.03
C ARG A 175 -22.25 1.14 18.41
N VAL A 176 -20.97 1.50 18.44
CA VAL A 176 -20.25 1.79 19.69
C VAL A 176 -20.86 3.02 20.37
N LEU A 177 -21.16 4.07 19.61
CA LEU A 177 -21.82 5.29 20.11
C LEU A 177 -23.19 5.02 20.73
N ALA A 178 -23.98 4.11 20.16
CA ALA A 178 -25.25 3.68 20.74
C ALA A 178 -25.08 2.89 22.06
N SER A 179 -23.91 2.29 22.29
CA SER A 179 -23.59 1.68 23.60
C SER A 179 -23.10 2.72 24.61
N ILE A 180 -22.37 3.73 24.14
CA ILE A 180 -21.87 4.86 24.95
C ILE A 180 -23.04 5.63 25.55
N SER A 181 -24.13 5.84 24.81
CA SER A 181 -25.30 6.57 25.33
C SER A 181 -25.97 5.94 26.58
N LYS A 182 -25.70 4.66 26.86
CA LYS A 182 -26.19 3.98 28.07
C LYS A 182 -25.39 4.32 29.33
N ARG A 183 -24.12 4.69 29.17
CA ARG A 183 -23.19 4.96 30.28
C ARG A 183 -22.80 6.43 30.38
N TYR A 184 -22.79 7.14 29.26
CA TYR A 184 -22.30 8.50 29.17
C TYR A 184 -23.46 9.47 28.90
N GLY A 185 -23.42 10.60 29.58
CA GLY A 185 -24.24 11.77 29.27
C GLY A 185 -23.37 12.92 28.79
N VAL A 186 -23.97 13.91 28.15
CA VAL A 186 -23.27 15.13 27.72
C VAL A 186 -23.85 16.33 28.44
N PHE A 187 -22.99 17.13 29.05
CA PHE A 187 -23.34 18.48 29.48
C PHE A 187 -23.11 19.44 28.32
N TYR A 188 -24.15 20.17 27.97
CA TYR A 188 -24.12 21.25 26.99
C TYR A 188 -24.23 22.58 27.72
N PHE A 189 -23.11 23.28 27.86
CA PHE A 189 -23.06 24.60 28.47
C PHE A 189 -23.29 25.68 27.42
N TYR A 190 -24.23 26.59 27.70
CA TYR A 190 -24.62 27.64 26.77
C TYR A 190 -25.02 28.93 27.50
N SER A 191 -25.21 30.01 26.74
CA SER A 191 -25.87 31.24 27.20
C SER A 191 -26.93 31.64 26.16
N SER A 192 -28.05 32.18 26.61
CA SER A 192 -29.10 32.71 25.73
C SER A 192 -28.65 33.92 24.90
N ALA A 193 -27.69 34.71 25.41
CA ALA A 193 -27.11 35.85 24.70
C ALA A 193 -26.03 35.45 23.66
N CYS A 194 -25.71 34.16 23.53
CA CYS A 194 -24.64 33.65 22.68
C CYS A 194 -25.16 33.20 21.30
N ALA A 195 -24.83 33.96 20.25
CA ALA A 195 -25.25 33.64 18.87
C ALA A 195 -24.75 32.28 18.38
N ALA A 196 -23.52 31.89 18.73
CA ALA A 196 -22.97 30.57 18.41
C ALA A 196 -23.78 29.43 19.07
N CYS A 197 -24.34 29.68 20.25
CA CYS A 197 -25.13 28.72 21.01
C CYS A 197 -26.52 28.51 20.38
N GLU A 198 -27.09 29.54 19.72
CA GLU A 198 -28.31 29.40 18.93
C GLU A 198 -28.12 28.48 17.72
N VAL A 199 -26.96 28.57 17.05
CA VAL A 199 -26.61 27.70 15.91
C VAL A 199 -26.31 26.28 16.37
N PHE A 200 -25.61 26.13 17.49
CA PHE A 200 -25.15 24.83 17.95
C PHE A 200 -26.23 23.99 18.66
N GLY A 201 -27.19 24.63 19.32
CA GLY A 201 -28.28 23.94 20.02
C GLY A 201 -29.01 22.89 19.15
N PRO A 202 -29.50 23.23 17.95
CA PRO A 202 -30.14 22.28 17.04
C PRO A 202 -29.23 21.12 16.61
N ILE A 203 -27.92 21.36 16.46
CA ILE A 203 -26.94 20.31 16.13
C ILE A 203 -26.85 19.31 17.28
N MET A 204 -26.73 19.80 18.51
CA MET A 204 -26.73 18.93 19.70
C MET A 204 -28.04 18.21 19.92
N ARG A 205 -29.18 18.81 19.55
CA ARG A 205 -30.48 18.13 19.56
C ARG A 205 -30.49 16.96 18.57
N SER A 206 -30.01 17.19 17.34
CA SER A 206 -29.89 16.13 16.32
C SER A 206 -28.99 14.98 16.78
N VAL A 207 -27.86 15.29 17.43
CA VAL A 207 -26.97 14.29 18.05
C VAL A 207 -27.69 13.48 19.13
N SER A 208 -28.41 14.15 20.03
CA SER A 208 -29.20 13.49 21.08
C SER A 208 -30.24 12.53 20.48
N ASP A 209 -31.02 13.01 19.50
CA ASP A 209 -32.12 12.25 18.89
C ASP A 209 -31.60 11.06 18.07
N ARG A 210 -30.53 11.24 17.32
CA ARG A 210 -29.99 10.20 16.42
C ARG A 210 -29.32 9.05 17.17
N PHE A 211 -28.64 9.34 18.28
CA PHE A 211 -27.80 8.36 18.98
C PHE A 211 -28.32 7.98 20.37
N GLY A 212 -29.46 8.55 20.78
CA GLY A 212 -30.04 8.35 22.11
C GLY A 212 -29.18 8.92 23.24
N LEU A 213 -28.27 9.85 22.93
CA LEU A 213 -27.37 10.44 23.91
C LEU A 213 -28.12 11.41 24.81
N THR A 214 -28.01 11.22 26.12
CA THR A 214 -28.65 12.12 27.08
C THR A 214 -27.86 13.42 27.16
N VAL A 215 -28.48 14.53 26.74
CA VAL A 215 -27.88 15.87 26.79
C VAL A 215 -28.55 16.69 27.89
N MET A 216 -27.76 17.16 28.84
CA MET A 216 -28.18 18.11 29.88
C MET A 216 -27.72 19.51 29.50
N ALA A 217 -28.66 20.36 29.13
CA ALA A 217 -28.36 21.76 28.82
C ALA A 217 -28.23 22.56 30.13
N VAL A 218 -27.12 23.29 30.26
CA VAL A 218 -26.83 24.14 31.42
C VAL A 218 -26.60 25.57 30.93
N SER A 219 -27.44 26.48 31.42
CA SER A 219 -27.44 27.89 31.05
C SER A 219 -26.58 28.70 32.02
N LEU A 220 -25.57 29.40 31.50
CA LEU A 220 -24.68 30.25 32.29
C LEU A 220 -25.34 31.59 32.67
N ASP A 221 -26.30 32.07 31.87
CA ASP A 221 -27.02 33.33 32.09
C ASP A 221 -28.46 33.11 32.59
N GLY A 222 -28.87 31.85 32.77
CA GLY A 222 -30.22 31.47 33.18
C GLY A 222 -31.28 31.62 32.10
N GLY A 223 -30.90 32.03 30.88
CA GLY A 223 -31.84 32.19 29.77
C GLY A 223 -32.16 30.86 29.07
N PRO A 224 -33.33 30.77 28.39
CA PRO A 224 -33.80 29.55 27.76
C PRO A 224 -33.04 29.22 26.46
N SER A 225 -33.02 27.94 26.10
CA SER A 225 -32.60 27.47 24.78
C SER A 225 -33.80 26.98 23.97
N LYS A 226 -33.92 27.42 22.71
CA LYS A 226 -34.96 26.94 21.79
C LYS A 226 -34.84 25.43 21.53
N ALA A 227 -33.61 24.92 21.46
CA ALA A 227 -33.33 23.51 21.19
C ALA A 227 -33.47 22.62 22.44
N PHE A 228 -33.29 23.21 23.63
CA PHE A 228 -33.36 22.51 24.92
C PHE A 228 -34.28 23.28 25.89
N PRO A 229 -35.60 23.06 25.84
CA PRO A 229 -36.54 23.73 26.73
C PRO A 229 -36.37 23.30 28.19
N ASN A 230 -35.88 22.08 28.41
CA ASN A 230 -35.52 21.57 29.74
C ASN A 230 -34.03 21.85 29.98
N PHE A 231 -33.73 22.98 30.63
CA PHE A 231 -32.37 23.37 30.99
C PHE A 231 -32.27 23.64 32.50
N THR A 232 -31.04 23.60 33.01
CA THR A 232 -30.71 23.98 34.39
C THR A 232 -29.83 25.22 34.39
N VAL A 233 -29.94 26.07 35.40
CA VAL A 233 -29.04 27.24 35.55
C VAL A 233 -27.72 26.79 36.16
N ASP A 234 -26.60 27.32 35.66
CA ASP A 234 -25.28 27.05 36.25
C ASP A 234 -25.19 27.63 37.66
N THR A 235 -24.97 26.76 38.64
CA THR A 235 -24.67 27.06 40.04
C THR A 235 -23.24 26.63 40.41
N GLY A 236 -22.41 26.29 39.42
CA GLY A 236 -21.02 25.84 39.59
C GLY A 236 -20.69 24.55 38.83
N GLN A 237 -21.63 23.99 38.07
CA GLN A 237 -21.43 22.80 37.24
C GLN A 237 -20.33 23.04 36.21
N TYR A 238 -20.28 24.22 35.57
CA TYR A 238 -19.27 24.54 34.55
C TYR A 238 -17.85 24.32 35.09
N ARG A 239 -17.55 24.89 36.26
CA ARG A 239 -16.24 24.75 36.92
C ARG A 239 -16.02 23.34 37.45
N ALA A 240 -17.04 22.70 38.02
CA ALA A 240 -16.95 21.34 38.53
C ALA A 240 -16.67 20.31 37.43
N MET A 241 -17.08 20.60 36.19
CA MET A 241 -16.78 19.79 35.01
C MET A 241 -15.37 20.01 34.43
N GLY A 242 -14.51 20.75 35.13
CA GLY A 242 -13.12 20.99 34.73
C GLY A 242 -12.96 22.05 33.66
N MET A 243 -14.02 22.80 33.35
CA MET A 243 -13.97 23.89 32.38
C MET A 243 -13.39 25.16 33.04
N GLN A 244 -12.56 25.86 32.29
CA GLN A 244 -11.93 27.11 32.72
C GLN A 244 -12.55 28.27 31.96
N GLY A 245 -12.67 29.44 32.59
CA GLY A 245 -13.32 30.61 31.98
C GLY A 245 -14.84 30.48 31.93
N GLN A 246 -15.43 30.94 30.83
CA GLN A 246 -16.87 30.97 30.56
C GLN A 246 -17.17 30.83 29.05
N GLN A 247 -16.31 30.13 28.32
CA GLN A 247 -16.44 29.93 26.89
C GLN A 247 -17.65 29.04 26.59
N VAL A 248 -18.58 29.55 25.81
CA VAL A 248 -19.78 28.85 25.34
C VAL A 248 -19.95 29.03 23.83
N PRO A 249 -20.49 28.05 23.10
CA PRO A 249 -20.97 26.75 23.58
C PRO A 249 -19.82 25.83 24.04
N ALA A 250 -20.08 25.01 25.05
CA ALA A 250 -19.08 24.10 25.61
C ALA A 250 -19.69 22.72 25.85
N LEU A 251 -18.93 21.67 25.54
CA LEU A 251 -19.37 20.28 25.69
C LEU A 251 -18.46 19.50 26.60
N VAL A 252 -19.06 18.78 27.55
CA VAL A 252 -18.38 17.85 28.44
C VAL A 252 -19.08 16.51 28.42
N LEU A 253 -18.34 15.45 28.12
CA LEU A 253 -18.80 14.08 28.29
C LEU A 253 -18.68 13.69 29.75
N PHE A 254 -19.73 13.11 30.32
CA PHE A 254 -19.75 12.68 31.71
C PHE A 254 -19.99 11.18 31.80
N ASP A 255 -19.05 10.47 32.41
CA ASP A 255 -19.19 9.05 32.70
C ASP A 255 -20.06 8.85 33.95
N THR A 256 -21.24 8.25 33.79
CA THR A 256 -22.15 8.03 34.93
C THR A 256 -21.64 6.99 35.92
N GLN A 257 -20.68 6.13 35.55
CA GLN A 257 -20.10 5.13 36.43
C GLN A 257 -18.91 5.68 37.20
N THR A 258 -17.90 6.22 36.51
CA THR A 258 -16.69 6.75 37.16
C THR A 258 -16.87 8.17 37.70
N LYS A 259 -17.97 8.83 37.35
CA LYS A 259 -18.28 10.24 37.69
C LYS A 259 -17.20 11.22 37.22
N ARG A 260 -16.48 10.88 36.14
CA ARG A 260 -15.41 11.70 35.58
C ARG A 260 -15.94 12.57 34.44
N PRO A 261 -15.71 13.89 34.49
CA PRO A 261 -15.93 14.77 33.35
C PRO A 261 -14.76 14.69 32.36
N MET A 262 -15.09 14.70 31.08
CA MET A 262 -14.14 14.70 29.96
C MET A 262 -14.55 15.79 28.97
N PRO A 263 -13.83 16.93 28.93
CA PRO A 263 -14.12 17.98 27.97
C PRO A 263 -14.02 17.47 26.54
N ILE A 264 -15.10 17.62 25.77
CA ILE A 264 -15.14 17.28 24.34
C ILE A 264 -14.57 18.45 23.53
N GLY A 265 -14.98 19.67 23.87
CA GLY A 265 -14.54 20.86 23.16
C GLY A 265 -15.38 22.10 23.47
N TYR A 266 -14.99 23.18 22.80
CA TYR A 266 -15.60 24.50 22.90
C TYR A 266 -15.93 25.00 21.48
N GLY A 267 -16.92 25.86 21.36
CA GLY A 267 -17.35 26.42 20.08
C GLY A 267 -18.29 25.50 19.30
N VAL A 268 -18.69 25.99 18.12
CA VAL A 268 -19.59 25.26 17.22
C VAL A 268 -18.79 24.14 16.56
N MET A 269 -19.35 22.93 16.59
CA MET A 269 -18.81 21.74 15.93
C MET A 269 -19.92 21.10 15.09
N ALA A 270 -19.54 20.36 14.06
CA ALA A 270 -20.50 19.56 13.33
C ALA A 270 -20.89 18.31 14.14
N ALA A 271 -22.05 17.71 13.81
CA ALA A 271 -22.55 16.55 14.56
C ALA A 271 -21.57 15.37 14.50
N ASP A 272 -21.00 15.10 13.33
CA ASP A 272 -19.98 14.07 13.11
C ASP A 272 -18.71 14.33 13.91
N GLU A 273 -18.26 15.58 14.02
CA GLU A 273 -17.12 15.96 14.85
C GLU A 273 -17.37 15.69 16.34
N VAL A 274 -18.55 16.06 16.86
CA VAL A 274 -18.93 15.75 18.26
C VAL A 274 -18.89 14.23 18.50
N MET A 275 -19.45 13.45 17.58
CA MET A 275 -19.45 11.99 17.69
C MET A 275 -18.06 11.38 17.62
N ASP A 276 -17.22 11.88 16.72
CA ASP A 276 -15.85 11.39 16.55
C ASP A 276 -15.00 11.64 17.79
N ARG A 277 -15.14 12.82 18.40
CA ARG A 277 -14.47 13.13 19.67
C ARG A 277 -14.97 12.25 20.82
N ILE A 278 -16.28 12.03 20.94
CA ILE A 278 -16.85 11.13 21.95
C ILE A 278 -16.31 9.70 21.78
N PHE A 279 -16.32 9.19 20.54
CA PHE A 279 -15.79 7.87 20.24
C PHE A 279 -14.30 7.77 20.60
N THR A 280 -13.50 8.74 20.18
CA THR A 280 -12.06 8.77 20.43
C THR A 280 -11.75 8.80 21.93
N LEU A 281 -12.43 9.66 22.70
CA LEU A 281 -12.20 9.80 24.14
C LEU A 281 -12.63 8.57 24.97
N THR A 282 -13.47 7.70 24.43
CA THR A 282 -14.04 6.56 25.17
C THR A 282 -13.53 5.21 24.71
N SER A 283 -13.14 5.08 23.45
CA SER A 283 -12.94 3.80 22.78
C SER A 283 -11.59 3.67 22.07
N VAL A 284 -10.80 4.74 21.99
CA VAL A 284 -9.52 4.76 21.26
C VAL A 284 -8.39 5.11 22.23
N GLU A 285 -7.35 4.28 22.24
CA GLU A 285 -6.14 4.59 22.97
C GLU A 285 -5.22 5.48 22.13
N PRO A 286 -4.49 6.44 22.73
CA PRO A 286 -3.53 7.25 21.99
C PRO A 286 -2.55 6.37 21.19
N GLY A 287 -2.53 6.52 19.86
CA GLY A 287 -1.64 5.77 18.97
C GLY A 287 -2.27 4.54 18.30
N SER A 288 -3.51 4.15 18.63
CA SER A 288 -4.11 2.92 18.09
C SER A 288 -4.81 3.08 16.74
N ASP A 289 -5.06 4.31 16.25
CA ASP A 289 -5.83 4.59 15.03
C ASP A 289 -5.08 5.53 14.07
N PHE A 290 -3.85 5.14 13.67
CA PHE A 290 -3.06 5.79 12.61
C PHE A 290 -2.81 4.85 11.42
#